data_AF-A0A9D6WAB1-F1
#
_entry.id   AF-A0A9D6WAB1-F1
#
_cell.length_a   1.000
_cell.length_b   1.000
_cell.length_c   1.000
_cell.angle_alpha   90.00
_cell.angle_beta   90.00
_cell.angle_gamma   90.00
#
_symmetry.space_group_name_H-M   'P 1'
#
loop_
_entity.id
_entity.type
_entity.pdbx_description
1 polymer ?
#
loop_
_entity_poly.entity_id
_entity_poly.type
_entity_poly.pdbx_seq_one_letter_code
_entity_poly.pdbx_strand_id
1 'polypeptide(L)'
;MKRIILAIFVLVFTGCATSPEITAWNMVREVNTPAAYKDFAQRYPQSGHADEARELIGKSEKERIMKAGSVAECVGIMKTNPDPKTAAMVGDLAFKAAQKETSVDALYEFLAYFKGHGGAQEVRNRLEELEFESARKDPSPMPKEYFLYRYPGSRFEAEGRKLLQETTFRQVKQWGNQYGYKAFLAKFPDAPQAAEVGGWIRSAPQRPGLPDLAGAISEAVSRSPLLRKHSCALALSSAIKENAGDPDVLRRRLYELEKGADSGALPDMCASAGLKARPDSEGNLSEALQALAILETQRKELAGKWEVYRERDEMVKAAIAASTNVSNELETAELSEEVLGSGPLGRVDTGAEKGSQSANRALERFQSVQNVIRRDKEDIQRMLLETESYYKPLKLYVTGCVVAK
;
A
#
# COMPACT_ATOMS: atom_id res chain seq x y z
N MET A 1 -82.57 49.83 4.43
CA MET A 1 -81.53 49.25 5.33
C MET A 1 -81.02 47.88 4.84
N LYS A 2 -80.55 47.74 3.59
CA LYS A 2 -79.95 46.46 3.08
C LYS A 2 -78.75 46.63 2.13
N ARG A 3 -78.25 47.86 1.94
CA ARG A 3 -77.12 48.16 1.03
C ARG A 3 -75.83 48.62 1.73
N ILE A 4 -75.84 48.72 3.06
CA ILE A 4 -74.67 49.17 3.86
C ILE A 4 -73.87 47.99 4.43
N ILE A 5 -74.43 46.78 4.45
CA ILE A 5 -73.73 45.57 4.98
C ILE A 5 -72.78 44.95 3.95
N LEU A 6 -72.91 45.27 2.66
CA LEU A 6 -72.04 44.70 1.61
C LEU A 6 -70.70 45.44 1.44
N ALA A 7 -70.53 46.62 2.05
CA ALA A 7 -69.30 47.42 1.93
C ALA A 7 -68.27 47.13 3.04
N ILE A 8 -68.63 46.39 4.09
CA ILE A 8 -67.74 46.07 5.22
C ILE A 8 -67.08 44.68 5.06
N PHE A 9 -67.55 43.85 4.12
CA PHE A 9 -67.01 42.50 3.91
C PHE A 9 -65.86 42.41 2.88
N VAL A 10 -65.46 43.53 2.26
CA VAL A 10 -64.40 43.58 1.23
C VAL A 10 -63.05 44.06 1.80
N LEU A 11 -62.96 44.37 3.10
CA LEU A 11 -61.82 45.12 3.68
C LEU A 11 -60.94 44.32 4.68
N VAL A 12 -60.95 42.98 4.64
CA VAL A 12 -60.19 42.14 5.62
C VAL A 12 -59.30 41.06 4.98
N PHE A 13 -59.10 41.06 3.67
CA PHE A 13 -58.16 40.13 3.00
C PHE A 13 -57.02 40.81 2.25
N THR A 14 -56.50 41.93 2.76
CA THR A 14 -55.08 42.25 2.55
C THR A 14 -54.25 41.36 3.48
N GLY A 15 -54.31 40.04 3.24
CA GLY A 15 -53.38 39.11 3.84
C GLY A 15 -51.99 39.57 3.42
N CYS A 16 -51.18 39.97 4.38
CA CYS A 16 -49.78 40.28 4.18
C CYS A 16 -49.14 39.04 3.57
N ALA A 17 -49.10 38.96 2.24
CA ALA A 17 -48.37 37.93 1.53
C ALA A 17 -46.91 38.18 1.86
N THR A 18 -46.38 37.50 2.87
CA THR A 18 -44.96 37.48 3.15
C THR A 18 -44.27 37.03 1.88
N SER A 19 -43.27 37.80 1.43
CA SER A 19 -42.56 37.45 0.20
C SER A 19 -42.04 36.01 0.33
N PRO A 20 -42.02 35.23 -0.77
CA PRO A 20 -41.48 33.86 -0.76
C PRO A 20 -40.07 33.78 -0.14
N GLU A 21 -39.28 34.84 -0.30
CA GLU A 21 -37.98 35.06 0.35
C GLU A 21 -38.06 35.02 1.90
N ILE A 22 -38.98 35.78 2.52
CA ILE A 22 -39.13 35.81 3.99
C ILE A 22 -39.54 34.43 4.50
N THR A 23 -40.46 33.76 3.80
CA THR A 23 -40.87 32.40 4.15
C THR A 23 -39.70 31.42 4.06
N ALA A 24 -38.92 31.47 2.97
CA ALA A 24 -37.74 30.62 2.80
C ALA A 24 -36.65 30.91 3.85
N TRP A 25 -36.43 32.18 4.20
CA TRP A 25 -35.47 32.57 5.23
C TRP A 25 -35.86 32.01 6.60
N ASN A 26 -37.12 32.13 6.99
CA ASN A 26 -37.62 31.59 8.25
C ASN A 26 -37.45 30.06 8.33
N MET A 27 -37.76 29.35 7.24
CA MET A 27 -37.55 27.90 7.15
C MET A 27 -36.06 27.53 7.31
N VAL A 28 -35.17 28.27 6.66
CA VAL A 28 -33.73 28.01 6.71
C VAL A 28 -33.16 28.28 8.10
N ARG A 29 -33.65 29.30 8.82
CA ARG A 29 -33.31 29.56 10.22
C ARG A 29 -33.83 28.48 11.17
N GLU A 30 -34.99 27.90 10.87
CA GLU A 30 -35.55 26.79 11.64
C GLU A 30 -34.72 25.52 11.46
N VAL A 31 -34.31 25.21 10.22
CA VAL A 31 -33.43 24.06 9.90
C VAL A 31 -32.01 24.26 10.43
N ASN A 32 -31.49 25.50 10.35
CA ASN A 32 -30.19 25.92 10.88
C ASN A 32 -28.99 25.04 10.45
N THR A 33 -28.95 24.64 9.18
CA THR A 33 -27.83 23.86 8.61
C THR A 33 -27.08 24.66 7.54
N PRO A 34 -25.76 24.45 7.37
CA PRO A 34 -24.98 25.09 6.30
C PRO A 34 -25.56 24.88 4.90
N ALA A 35 -26.09 23.69 4.65
CA ALA A 35 -26.73 23.35 3.37
C ALA A 35 -27.97 24.23 3.13
N ALA A 36 -28.85 24.36 4.13
CA ALA A 36 -30.03 25.21 4.02
C ALA A 36 -29.66 26.69 3.79
N TYR A 37 -28.66 27.21 4.52
CA TYR A 37 -28.18 28.59 4.30
C TYR A 37 -27.54 28.77 2.92
N LYS A 38 -26.79 27.78 2.43
CA LYS A 38 -26.17 27.80 1.10
C LYS A 38 -27.21 27.82 -0.02
N ASP A 39 -28.22 26.96 0.09
CA ASP A 39 -29.34 26.90 -0.85
C ASP A 39 -30.11 28.22 -0.87
N PHE A 40 -30.37 28.81 0.30
CA PHE A 40 -31.01 30.13 0.40
C PHE A 40 -30.19 31.21 -0.30
N ALA A 41 -28.90 31.32 0.02
CA ALA A 41 -28.01 32.33 -0.56
C ALA A 41 -27.84 32.17 -2.08
N GLN A 42 -27.96 30.94 -2.60
CA GLN A 42 -27.92 30.64 -4.03
C GLN A 42 -29.23 30.98 -4.73
N ARG A 43 -30.39 30.66 -4.12
CA ARG A 43 -31.72 30.93 -4.69
C ARG A 43 -32.10 32.42 -4.63
N TYR A 44 -31.68 33.12 -3.57
CA TYR A 44 -32.02 34.53 -3.34
C TYR A 44 -30.76 35.40 -3.16
N PRO A 45 -29.88 35.52 -4.18
CA PRO A 45 -28.58 36.18 -4.03
C PRO A 45 -28.65 37.68 -3.74
N GLN A 46 -29.78 38.33 -4.05
CA GLN A 46 -30.07 39.76 -3.80
C GLN A 46 -30.95 39.99 -2.55
N SER A 47 -31.29 38.94 -1.81
CA SER A 47 -32.05 39.05 -0.57
C SER A 47 -31.32 39.92 0.45
N GLY A 48 -32.09 40.68 1.25
CA GLY A 48 -31.54 41.37 2.42
C GLY A 48 -30.94 40.41 3.47
N HIS A 49 -31.29 39.13 3.40
CA HIS A 49 -30.77 38.06 4.26
C HIS A 49 -29.62 37.27 3.63
N ALA A 50 -29.21 37.56 2.38
CA ALA A 50 -28.17 36.80 1.69
C ALA A 50 -26.80 36.91 2.39
N ASP A 51 -26.46 38.09 2.91
CA ASP A 51 -25.20 38.31 3.63
C ASP A 51 -25.21 37.61 5.01
N GLU A 52 -26.34 37.66 5.73
CA GLU A 52 -26.51 36.92 6.99
C GLU A 52 -26.41 35.41 6.75
N ALA A 53 -27.00 34.89 5.68
CA ALA A 53 -26.87 33.48 5.29
C ALA A 53 -25.40 33.09 5.04
N ARG A 54 -24.64 33.91 4.30
CA ARG A 54 -23.20 33.69 4.03
C ARG A 54 -22.37 33.72 5.32
N GLU A 55 -22.69 34.63 6.24
CA GLU A 55 -22.03 34.70 7.54
C GLU A 55 -22.29 33.43 8.38
N LEU A 56 -23.53 32.93 8.40
CA LEU A 56 -23.90 31.71 9.12
C LEU A 56 -23.23 30.46 8.53
N ILE A 57 -23.07 30.39 7.20
CA ILE A 57 -22.28 29.34 6.53
C ILE A 57 -20.84 29.40 7.04
N GLY A 58 -20.19 30.58 6.96
CA GLY A 58 -18.80 30.75 7.40
C GLY A 58 -18.60 30.43 8.88
N LYS A 59 -19.56 30.81 9.74
CA LYS A 59 -19.53 30.48 11.17
C LYS A 59 -19.63 28.97 11.40
N SER A 60 -20.57 28.30 10.73
CA SER A 60 -20.75 26.85 10.91
C SER A 60 -19.57 26.05 10.35
N GLU A 61 -19.00 26.47 9.21
CA GLU A 61 -17.77 25.87 8.68
C GLU A 61 -16.60 26.04 9.65
N LYS A 62 -16.43 27.23 10.22
CA LYS A 62 -15.41 27.49 11.25
C LYS A 62 -15.62 26.64 12.50
N GLU A 63 -16.85 26.47 12.97
CA GLU A 63 -17.17 25.58 14.09
C GLU A 63 -16.87 24.12 13.77
N ARG A 64 -17.19 23.66 12.56
CA ARG A 64 -16.86 22.30 12.08
C ARG A 64 -15.35 22.09 12.05
N ILE A 65 -14.60 23.07 11.55
CA ILE A 65 -13.13 23.06 11.54
C ILE A 65 -12.60 22.93 12.97
N MET A 66 -13.07 23.76 13.90
CA MET A 66 -12.64 23.74 15.30
C MET A 66 -12.99 22.46 16.06
N LYS A 67 -13.98 21.69 15.57
CA LYS A 67 -14.36 20.38 16.12
C LYS A 67 -13.54 19.22 15.56
N ALA A 68 -12.73 19.42 14.53
CA ALA A 68 -11.85 18.38 14.01
C ALA A 68 -10.86 17.94 15.10
N GLY A 69 -10.97 16.69 15.51
CA GLY A 69 -10.19 16.09 16.60
C GLY A 69 -9.03 15.24 16.12
N SER A 70 -9.00 14.89 14.83
CA SER A 70 -8.00 14.01 14.23
C SER A 70 -7.32 14.65 13.02
N VAL A 71 -6.13 14.12 12.68
CA VAL A 71 -5.41 14.53 11.46
C VAL A 71 -6.23 14.21 10.21
N ALA A 72 -6.86 13.03 10.15
CA ALA A 72 -7.65 12.59 9.01
C ALA A 72 -8.83 13.54 8.72
N GLU A 73 -9.54 13.98 9.76
CA GLU A 73 -10.63 14.98 9.63
C GLU A 73 -10.09 16.31 9.10
N CYS A 74 -8.95 16.79 9.62
CA CYS A 74 -8.31 18.02 9.14
C CYS A 74 -7.91 17.90 7.66
N VAL A 75 -7.36 16.76 7.24
CA VAL A 75 -7.02 16.48 5.84
C VAL A 75 -8.28 16.45 4.97
N GLY A 76 -9.39 15.87 5.46
CA GLY A 76 -10.68 15.89 4.78
C GLY A 76 -11.21 17.31 4.55
N ILE A 77 -11.07 18.18 5.55
CA ILE A 77 -11.40 19.60 5.42
C ILE A 77 -10.51 20.26 4.36
N MET A 78 -9.19 20.06 4.40
CA MET A 78 -8.26 20.63 3.41
C MET A 78 -8.56 20.21 1.97
N LYS A 79 -9.02 18.97 1.77
CA LYS A 79 -9.43 18.47 0.44
C LYS A 79 -10.66 19.18 -0.10
N THR A 80 -11.55 19.64 0.77
CA THR A 80 -12.83 20.26 0.38
C THR A 80 -12.79 21.79 0.38
N ASN A 81 -11.93 22.41 1.19
CA ASN A 81 -11.76 23.85 1.23
C ASN A 81 -10.27 24.27 1.34
N PRO A 82 -9.61 24.56 0.21
CA PRO A 82 -8.18 24.88 0.17
C PRO A 82 -7.87 26.38 0.37
N ASP A 83 -8.82 27.22 0.79
CA ASP A 83 -8.56 28.66 0.90
C ASP A 83 -7.40 28.94 1.89
N PRO A 84 -6.51 29.92 1.63
CA PRO A 84 -5.30 30.10 2.44
C PRO A 84 -5.56 30.42 3.93
N LYS A 85 -6.67 31.06 4.27
CA LYS A 85 -6.99 31.41 5.67
C LYS A 85 -7.44 30.16 6.43
N THR A 86 -8.31 29.37 5.82
CA THR A 86 -8.71 28.05 6.34
C THR A 86 -7.51 27.11 6.41
N ALA A 87 -6.63 27.12 5.41
CA ALA A 87 -5.43 26.28 5.38
C ALA A 87 -4.50 26.49 6.57
N ALA A 88 -4.25 27.75 6.94
CA ALA A 88 -3.44 28.07 8.12
C ALA A 88 -4.09 27.56 9.42
N MET A 89 -5.39 27.85 9.60
CA MET A 89 -6.15 27.44 10.79
C MET A 89 -6.25 25.91 10.93
N VAL A 90 -6.53 25.21 9.82
CA VAL A 90 -6.61 23.74 9.79
C VAL A 90 -5.22 23.13 9.99
N GLY A 91 -4.16 23.75 9.49
CA GLY A 91 -2.78 23.32 9.75
C GLY A 91 -2.43 23.31 11.24
N ASP A 92 -2.76 24.37 11.97
CA ASP A 92 -2.53 24.46 13.42
C ASP A 92 -3.32 23.39 14.20
N LEU A 93 -4.56 23.12 13.79
CA LEU A 93 -5.40 22.08 14.39
C LEU A 93 -4.86 20.68 14.09
N ALA A 94 -4.51 20.42 12.82
CA ALA A 94 -3.92 19.17 12.38
C ALA A 94 -2.61 18.88 13.12
N PHE A 95 -1.81 19.91 13.38
CA PHE A 95 -0.57 19.78 14.13
C PHE A 95 -0.84 19.39 15.59
N LYS A 96 -1.78 20.05 16.26
CA LYS A 96 -2.21 19.67 17.63
C LYS A 96 -2.76 18.24 17.70
N ALA A 97 -3.50 17.81 16.67
CA ALA A 97 -3.98 16.44 16.57
C ALA A 97 -2.80 15.47 16.38
N ALA A 98 -1.87 15.77 15.46
CA ALA A 98 -0.68 14.96 15.18
C ALA A 98 0.21 14.76 16.41
N GLN A 99 0.30 15.74 17.31
CA GLN A 99 1.05 15.59 18.57
C GLN A 99 0.52 14.48 19.49
N LYS A 100 -0.77 14.17 19.41
CA LYS A 100 -1.43 13.12 20.22
C LYS A 100 -1.68 11.84 19.43
N GLU A 101 -1.41 11.86 18.14
CA GLU A 101 -1.67 10.77 17.23
C GLU A 101 -0.68 9.62 17.46
N THR A 102 -1.17 8.40 17.27
CA THR A 102 -0.40 7.15 17.38
C THR A 102 -0.42 6.36 16.08
N SER A 103 -1.30 6.72 15.14
CA SER A 103 -1.33 6.16 13.79
C SER A 103 -0.21 6.73 12.92
N VAL A 104 0.69 5.84 12.49
CA VAL A 104 1.76 6.15 11.52
C VAL A 104 1.18 6.70 10.22
N ASP A 105 0.07 6.12 9.72
CA ASP A 105 -0.58 6.55 8.48
C ASP A 105 -1.10 7.99 8.58
N ALA A 106 -1.72 8.35 9.72
CA ALA A 106 -2.21 9.71 9.95
C ALA A 106 -1.06 10.73 9.96
N LEU A 107 0.09 10.41 10.57
CA LEU A 107 1.25 11.29 10.54
C LEU A 107 1.83 11.44 9.13
N TYR A 108 1.80 10.39 8.30
CA TYR A 108 2.15 10.51 6.88
C TYR A 108 1.21 11.44 6.13
N GLU A 109 -0.10 11.34 6.36
CA GLU A 109 -1.07 12.24 5.76
C GLU A 109 -0.83 13.70 6.18
N PHE A 110 -0.52 13.95 7.46
CA PHE A 110 -0.12 15.28 7.91
C PHE A 110 1.06 15.81 7.10
N LEU A 111 2.14 15.03 7.01
CA LEU A 111 3.35 15.43 6.31
C LEU A 111 3.13 15.56 4.80
N ALA A 112 2.14 14.89 4.23
CA ALA A 112 1.79 15.00 2.82
C ALA A 112 1.03 16.30 2.51
N TYR A 113 0.04 16.66 3.35
CA TYR A 113 -0.84 17.81 3.12
C TYR A 113 -0.32 19.12 3.71
N PHE A 114 0.44 19.07 4.81
CA PHE A 114 0.90 20.24 5.56
C PHE A 114 2.43 20.41 5.50
N LYS A 115 3.03 20.14 4.32
CA LYS A 115 4.50 20.16 4.12
C LYS A 115 5.20 21.46 4.54
N GLY A 116 4.52 22.60 4.41
CA GLY A 116 5.05 23.93 4.75
C GLY A 116 4.73 24.39 6.17
N HIS A 117 4.04 23.57 6.98
CA HIS A 117 3.67 23.94 8.34
C HIS A 117 4.90 23.99 9.25
N GLY A 118 4.98 24.98 10.16
CA GLY A 118 6.13 25.17 11.06
C GLY A 118 6.42 23.95 11.95
N GLY A 119 5.38 23.22 12.35
CA GLY A 119 5.48 21.97 13.14
C GLY A 119 5.80 20.70 12.35
N ALA A 120 6.07 20.78 11.04
CA ALA A 120 6.30 19.57 10.23
C ALA A 120 7.51 18.75 10.69
N GLN A 121 8.58 19.39 11.17
CA GLN A 121 9.74 18.66 11.68
C GLN A 121 9.42 17.89 12.97
N GLU A 122 8.61 18.45 13.85
CA GLU A 122 8.21 17.78 15.09
C GLU A 122 7.33 16.56 14.80
N VAL A 123 6.44 16.66 13.80
CA VAL A 123 5.65 15.51 13.32
C VAL A 123 6.54 14.43 12.70
N ARG A 124 7.58 14.79 11.94
CA ARG A 124 8.58 13.82 11.45
C ARG A 124 9.28 13.10 12.59
N ASN A 125 9.71 13.84 13.61
CA ASN A 125 10.37 13.26 14.77
C ASN A 125 9.44 12.30 15.54
N ARG A 126 8.15 12.63 15.64
CA ARG A 126 7.14 11.77 16.27
C ARG A 126 6.87 10.50 15.46
N LEU A 127 6.78 10.63 14.14
CA LEU A 127 6.63 9.50 13.22
C LEU A 127 7.83 8.54 13.33
N GLU A 128 9.04 9.08 13.31
CA GLU A 128 10.28 8.31 13.50
C GLU A 128 10.29 7.57 14.84
N GLU A 129 9.87 8.22 15.93
CA GLU A 129 9.74 7.59 17.25
C GLU A 129 8.77 6.41 17.25
N LEU A 130 7.57 6.57 16.67
CA LEU A 130 6.57 5.50 16.59
C LEU A 130 7.05 4.32 15.73
N GLU A 131 7.67 4.58 14.58
CA GLU A 131 8.23 3.52 13.73
C GLU A 131 9.41 2.81 14.42
N PHE A 132 10.26 3.53 15.15
CA PHE A 132 11.32 2.94 15.95
C PHE A 132 10.77 2.06 17.09
N GLU A 133 9.78 2.55 17.83
CA GLU A 133 9.14 1.78 18.90
C GLU A 133 8.50 0.49 18.39
N SER A 134 7.88 0.54 17.21
CA SER A 134 7.34 -0.64 16.53
C SER A 134 8.46 -1.63 16.18
N ALA A 135 9.53 -1.15 15.54
CA ALA A 135 10.68 -1.97 15.17
C ALA A 135 11.39 -2.59 16.39
N ARG A 136 11.43 -1.87 17.51
CA ARG A 136 12.00 -2.34 18.78
C ARG A 136 11.20 -3.48 19.42
N LYS A 137 9.87 -3.42 19.38
CA LYS A 137 8.96 -4.43 19.96
C LYS A 137 8.96 -5.74 19.16
N ASP A 138 9.23 -5.69 17.86
CA ASP A 138 9.26 -6.88 17.01
C ASP A 138 10.48 -7.76 17.33
N PRO A 139 10.35 -9.09 17.49
CA PRO A 139 11.47 -9.98 17.76
C PRO A 139 12.35 -10.30 16.54
N SER A 140 11.92 -9.95 15.32
CA SER A 140 12.65 -10.13 14.07
C SER A 140 13.72 -9.04 13.88
N PRO A 141 14.85 -9.33 13.21
CA PRO A 141 15.78 -8.27 12.80
C PRO A 141 15.20 -7.37 11.70
N MET A 142 14.25 -7.86 10.89
CA MET A 142 13.79 -7.15 9.68
C MET A 142 13.27 -5.73 9.97
N PRO A 143 12.33 -5.50 10.92
CA PRO A 143 11.81 -4.15 11.15
C PRO A 143 12.87 -3.13 11.58
N LYS A 144 13.93 -3.59 12.26
CA LYS A 144 15.05 -2.73 12.70
C LYS A 144 15.93 -2.34 11.51
N GLU A 145 16.17 -3.29 10.60
CA GLU A 145 16.88 -3.03 9.35
C GLU A 145 16.10 -2.07 8.45
N TYR A 146 14.79 -2.28 8.32
CA TYR A 146 13.92 -1.39 7.57
C TYR A 146 13.90 0.03 8.16
N PHE A 147 13.82 0.16 9.48
CA PHE A 147 13.90 1.45 10.16
C PHE A 147 15.22 2.17 9.86
N LEU A 148 16.37 1.49 10.01
CA LEU A 148 17.69 2.07 9.74
C LEU A 148 17.88 2.45 8.26
N TYR A 149 17.29 1.69 7.35
CA TYR A 149 17.27 2.02 5.93
C TYR A 149 16.45 3.28 5.65
N ARG A 150 15.27 3.41 6.28
CA ARG A 150 14.35 4.52 6.04
C ARG A 150 14.79 5.83 6.68
N TYR A 151 15.45 5.78 7.83
CA TYR A 151 15.90 6.96 8.57
C TYR A 151 17.42 6.96 8.76
N PRO A 152 18.20 7.14 7.68
CA PRO A 152 19.64 7.32 7.81
C PRO A 152 19.91 8.62 8.60
N GLY A 153 20.75 8.56 9.63
CA GLY A 153 21.00 9.70 10.53
C GLY A 153 19.92 9.91 11.59
N SER A 154 19.03 8.94 11.78
CA SER A 154 18.05 8.93 12.88
C SER A 154 18.71 9.17 14.23
N ARG A 155 18.00 9.85 15.15
CA ARG A 155 18.44 9.95 16.55
C ARG A 155 18.47 8.58 17.26
N PHE A 156 17.76 7.60 16.71
CA PHE A 156 17.72 6.22 17.16
C PHE A 156 18.69 5.32 16.38
N GLU A 157 19.53 5.85 15.48
CA GLU A 157 20.39 5.02 14.63
C GLU A 157 21.33 4.13 15.46
N ALA A 158 22.02 4.69 16.46
CA ALA A 158 22.94 3.93 17.30
C ALA A 158 22.24 2.82 18.10
N GLU A 159 21.08 3.12 18.69
CA GLU A 159 20.27 2.14 19.42
C GLU A 159 19.70 1.07 18.46
N GLY A 160 19.18 1.49 17.31
CA GLY A 160 18.65 0.61 16.27
C GLY A 160 19.70 -0.35 15.72
N ARG A 161 20.92 0.11 15.46
CA ARG A 161 22.04 -0.76 15.03
C ARG A 161 22.38 -1.78 16.10
N LYS A 162 22.45 -1.36 17.37
CA LYS A 162 22.69 -2.27 18.50
C LYS A 162 21.58 -3.33 18.61
N LEU A 163 20.31 -2.93 18.57
CA LEU A 163 19.17 -3.85 18.61
C LEU A 163 19.16 -4.82 17.43
N LEU A 164 19.46 -4.33 16.22
CA LEU A 164 19.54 -5.16 15.02
C LEU A 164 20.63 -6.22 15.17
N GLN A 165 21.82 -5.83 15.64
CA GLN A 165 22.93 -6.74 15.89
C GLN A 165 22.56 -7.81 16.94
N GLU A 166 22.04 -7.41 18.09
CA GLU A 166 21.65 -8.35 19.16
C GLU A 166 20.56 -9.34 18.69
N THR A 167 19.59 -8.85 17.94
CA THR A 167 18.48 -9.67 17.42
C THR A 167 18.96 -10.63 16.33
N THR A 168 19.82 -10.16 15.42
CA THR A 168 20.43 -11.00 14.37
C THR A 168 21.30 -12.08 15.01
N PHE A 169 22.11 -11.74 16.02
CA PHE A 169 22.93 -12.70 16.74
C PHE A 169 22.08 -13.80 17.40
N ARG A 170 20.99 -13.42 18.09
CA ARG A 170 20.05 -14.37 18.70
C ARG A 170 19.47 -15.32 17.66
N GLN A 171 19.07 -14.80 16.50
CA GLN A 171 18.51 -15.61 15.42
C GLN A 171 19.52 -16.60 14.83
N VAL A 172 20.75 -16.16 14.52
CA VAL A 172 21.77 -17.07 13.97
C VAL A 172 22.20 -18.12 15.00
N LYS A 173 22.19 -17.77 16.29
CA LYS A 173 22.43 -18.72 17.38
C LYS A 173 21.35 -19.79 17.48
N GLN A 174 20.09 -19.43 17.29
CA GLN A 174 18.98 -20.39 17.21
C GLN A 174 19.09 -21.31 16.00
N TRP A 175 19.56 -20.81 14.84
CA TRP A 175 19.77 -21.64 13.66
C TRP A 175 20.92 -22.62 13.80
N GLY A 176 21.95 -22.29 14.60
CA GLY A 176 23.04 -23.19 14.95
C GLY A 176 23.90 -23.64 13.76
N ASN A 177 23.87 -22.93 12.64
CA ASN A 177 24.62 -23.30 11.43
C ASN A 177 25.74 -22.28 11.11
N GLN A 178 26.81 -22.78 10.48
CA GLN A 178 28.01 -21.99 10.19
C GLN A 178 27.73 -20.83 9.21
N TYR A 179 26.69 -20.92 8.39
CA TYR A 179 26.33 -19.90 7.40
C TYR A 179 25.71 -18.66 8.04
N GLY A 180 24.76 -18.85 8.96
CA GLY A 180 24.18 -17.75 9.73
C GLY A 180 25.27 -16.98 10.48
N TYR A 181 26.21 -17.70 11.09
CA TYR A 181 27.37 -17.12 11.75
C TYR A 181 28.30 -16.34 10.80
N LYS A 182 28.62 -16.89 9.62
CA LYS A 182 29.42 -16.17 8.61
C LYS A 182 28.71 -14.91 8.11
N ALA A 183 27.40 -14.98 7.85
CA ALA A 183 26.60 -13.83 7.43
C ALA A 183 26.55 -12.76 8.52
N PHE A 184 26.44 -13.16 9.79
CA PHE A 184 26.51 -12.26 10.93
C PHE A 184 27.83 -11.50 10.99
N LEU A 185 28.97 -12.20 10.87
CA LEU A 185 30.30 -11.57 10.87
C LEU A 185 30.52 -10.65 9.67
N ALA A 186 29.99 -11.01 8.50
CA ALA A 186 30.06 -10.15 7.33
C ALA A 186 29.28 -8.84 7.52
N LYS A 187 28.14 -8.90 8.22
CA LYS A 187 27.27 -7.73 8.48
C LYS A 187 27.74 -6.89 9.68
N PHE A 188 28.32 -7.53 10.70
CA PHE A 188 28.75 -6.89 11.94
C PHE A 188 30.18 -7.34 12.33
N PRO A 189 31.20 -6.94 11.55
CA PRO A 189 32.58 -7.37 11.80
C PRO A 189 33.12 -6.92 13.16
N ASP A 190 32.69 -5.73 13.61
CA ASP A 190 33.14 -5.10 14.86
C ASP A 190 32.21 -5.38 16.05
N ALA A 191 31.25 -6.31 15.90
CA ALA A 191 30.35 -6.69 16.98
C ALA A 191 31.14 -7.28 18.18
N PRO A 192 30.76 -7.00 19.44
CA PRO A 192 31.35 -7.68 20.60
C PRO A 192 31.22 -9.21 20.54
N GLN A 193 30.20 -9.73 19.84
CA GLN A 193 29.98 -11.16 19.63
C GLN A 193 30.88 -11.76 18.53
N ALA A 194 31.64 -10.96 17.78
CA ALA A 194 32.41 -11.44 16.63
C ALA A 194 33.46 -12.49 17.03
N ALA A 195 34.13 -12.30 18.16
CA ALA A 195 35.11 -13.26 18.70
C ALA A 195 34.45 -14.59 19.09
N GLU A 196 33.28 -14.53 19.76
CA GLU A 196 32.48 -15.71 20.10
C GLU A 196 32.12 -16.46 18.81
N VAL A 197 31.44 -15.79 17.87
CA VAL A 197 30.98 -16.38 16.60
C VAL A 197 32.14 -16.99 15.80
N GLY A 198 33.29 -16.31 15.75
CA GLY A 198 34.50 -16.85 15.12
C GLY A 198 35.00 -18.14 15.79
N GLY A 199 34.86 -18.25 17.11
CA GLY A 199 35.11 -19.48 17.87
C GLY A 199 34.18 -20.61 17.43
N TRP A 200 32.87 -20.36 17.37
CA TRP A 200 31.87 -21.35 16.93
C TRP A 200 32.13 -21.85 15.51
N ILE A 201 32.50 -20.95 14.59
CA ILE A 201 32.83 -21.31 13.20
C ILE A 201 34.04 -22.25 13.15
N ARG A 202 35.05 -22.06 14.02
CA ARG A 202 36.25 -22.91 14.09
C ARG A 202 36.02 -24.24 14.80
N SER A 203 35.17 -24.26 15.84
CA SER A 203 34.89 -25.45 16.64
C SER A 203 33.78 -26.33 16.06
N ALA A 204 32.94 -25.80 15.16
CA ALA A 204 31.92 -26.59 14.50
C ALA A 204 32.60 -27.76 13.75
N PRO A 205 32.21 -29.02 14.02
CA PRO A 205 32.77 -30.15 13.31
C PRO A 205 32.52 -29.94 11.82
N GLN A 206 33.59 -29.97 11.02
CA GLN A 206 33.44 -30.00 9.58
C GLN A 206 32.56 -31.20 9.26
N ARG A 207 31.38 -30.97 8.67
CA ARG A 207 30.52 -32.08 8.26
C ARG A 207 31.37 -32.97 7.35
N PRO A 208 31.52 -34.28 7.66
CA PRO A 208 32.25 -35.19 6.80
C PRO A 208 31.66 -35.09 5.40
N GLY A 209 32.54 -35.00 4.40
CA GLY A 209 32.20 -34.59 3.03
C GLY A 209 30.88 -35.18 2.55
N LEU A 210 29.99 -34.31 2.05
CA LEU A 210 28.76 -34.75 1.40
C LEU A 210 29.09 -35.80 0.32
N PRO A 211 28.36 -36.92 0.23
CA PRO A 211 28.52 -37.89 -0.84
C PRO A 211 28.37 -37.22 -2.22
N ASP A 212 29.08 -37.75 -3.22
CA ASP A 212 29.24 -37.24 -4.59
C ASP A 212 28.03 -36.46 -5.10
N LEU A 213 28.15 -35.16 -4.88
CA LEU A 213 27.11 -34.19 -5.09
C LEU A 213 26.95 -33.85 -6.56
N ALA A 214 28.04 -34.00 -7.33
CA ALA A 214 28.02 -33.87 -8.77
C ALA A 214 27.13 -34.96 -9.39
N GLY A 215 27.23 -36.21 -8.90
CA GLY A 215 26.33 -37.30 -9.27
C GLY A 215 24.86 -37.01 -8.96
N ALA A 216 24.56 -36.55 -7.74
CA ALA A 216 23.19 -36.25 -7.31
C ALA A 216 22.56 -35.07 -8.08
N ILE A 217 23.34 -34.03 -8.40
CA ILE A 217 22.90 -32.89 -9.20
C ILE A 217 22.71 -33.29 -10.66
N SER A 218 23.61 -34.09 -11.23
CA SER A 218 23.49 -34.61 -12.61
C SER A 218 22.23 -35.48 -12.80
N GLU A 219 21.94 -36.36 -11.84
CA GLU A 219 20.73 -37.18 -11.79
C GLU A 219 19.45 -36.31 -11.63
N ALA A 220 19.49 -35.26 -10.80
CA ALA A 220 18.36 -34.36 -10.60
C ALA A 220 18.08 -33.48 -11.84
N VAL A 221 19.13 -33.00 -12.52
CA VAL A 221 19.04 -32.23 -13.77
C VAL A 221 18.53 -33.11 -14.91
N SER A 222 19.00 -34.36 -15.02
CA SER A 222 18.52 -35.29 -16.05
C SER A 222 17.03 -35.65 -15.86
N ARG A 223 16.56 -35.78 -14.62
CA ARG A 223 15.16 -36.09 -14.30
C ARG A 223 14.21 -34.89 -14.34
N SER A 224 14.71 -33.65 -14.33
CA SER A 224 13.87 -32.44 -14.30
C SER A 224 13.86 -31.69 -15.65
N PRO A 225 12.72 -31.67 -16.37
CA PRO A 225 12.58 -30.91 -17.62
C PRO A 225 12.85 -29.40 -17.46
N LEU A 226 12.56 -28.84 -16.28
CA LEU A 226 12.82 -27.43 -15.96
C LEU A 226 14.32 -27.14 -15.83
N LEU A 227 15.09 -28.04 -15.21
CA LEU A 227 16.53 -27.88 -15.05
C LEU A 227 17.27 -28.05 -16.38
N ARG A 228 16.80 -28.95 -17.27
CA ARG A 228 17.28 -29.05 -18.65
C ARG A 228 17.05 -27.77 -19.47
N LYS A 229 15.85 -27.17 -19.33
CA LYS A 229 15.54 -25.89 -20.00
C LYS A 229 16.41 -24.74 -19.47
N HIS A 230 16.80 -24.79 -18.20
CA HIS A 230 17.68 -23.80 -17.59
C HIS A 230 19.16 -23.98 -17.95
N SER A 231 19.69 -25.21 -18.04
CA SER A 231 21.07 -25.42 -18.50
C SER A 231 21.30 -24.90 -19.92
N CYS A 232 20.29 -25.00 -20.79
CA CYS A 232 20.28 -24.40 -22.12
C CYS A 232 20.34 -22.87 -22.10
N ALA A 233 19.59 -22.23 -21.19
CA ALA A 233 19.63 -20.78 -21.02
C ALA A 233 21.01 -20.28 -20.55
N LEU A 234 21.76 -21.12 -19.84
CA LEU A 234 23.11 -20.82 -19.37
C LEU A 234 24.17 -21.03 -20.45
N ALA A 235 24.07 -22.12 -21.23
CA ALA A 235 24.89 -22.32 -22.43
C ALA A 235 24.72 -21.17 -23.43
N LEU A 236 23.47 -20.69 -23.58
CA LEU A 236 23.15 -19.52 -24.38
C LEU A 236 23.75 -18.24 -23.80
N SER A 237 23.64 -17.99 -22.49
CA SER A 237 24.27 -16.84 -21.82
C SER A 237 25.80 -16.82 -21.99
N SER A 238 26.46 -17.98 -21.96
CA SER A 238 27.91 -18.08 -22.17
C SER A 238 28.28 -17.82 -23.64
N ALA A 239 27.53 -18.41 -24.58
CA ALA A 239 27.72 -18.18 -26.01
C ALA A 239 27.49 -16.71 -26.42
N ILE A 240 26.53 -16.02 -25.80
CA ILE A 240 26.28 -14.58 -25.98
C ILE A 240 27.50 -13.77 -25.52
N LYS A 241 28.13 -14.17 -24.42
CA LYS A 241 29.30 -13.48 -23.85
C LYS A 241 30.56 -13.70 -24.68
N GLU A 242 30.73 -14.89 -25.27
CA GLU A 242 31.86 -15.24 -26.14
C GLU A 242 31.74 -14.66 -27.56
N ASN A 243 30.52 -14.44 -28.06
CA ASN A 243 30.26 -13.99 -29.43
C ASN A 243 29.58 -12.61 -29.50
N ALA A 244 29.78 -11.77 -28.47
CA ALA A 244 29.09 -10.49 -28.27
C ALA A 244 29.26 -9.45 -29.41
N GLY A 245 30.04 -9.75 -30.46
CA GLY A 245 30.26 -8.90 -31.63
C GLY A 245 29.71 -9.41 -32.96
N ASP A 246 29.13 -10.61 -33.03
CA ASP A 246 28.59 -11.19 -34.28
C ASP A 246 27.10 -11.58 -34.11
N PRO A 247 26.18 -10.71 -34.56
CA PRO A 247 24.73 -10.92 -34.43
C PRO A 247 24.22 -12.16 -35.19
N ASP A 248 24.87 -12.55 -36.28
CA ASP A 248 24.42 -13.64 -37.14
C ASP A 248 24.82 -15.01 -36.58
N VAL A 249 25.97 -15.09 -35.90
CA VAL A 249 26.36 -16.25 -35.10
C VAL A 249 25.41 -16.43 -33.92
N LEU A 250 25.03 -15.35 -33.23
CA LEU A 250 24.05 -15.37 -32.14
C LEU A 250 22.68 -15.87 -32.61
N ARG A 251 22.17 -15.35 -33.73
CA ARG A 251 20.89 -15.78 -34.32
C ARG A 251 20.90 -17.25 -34.72
N ARG A 252 21.96 -17.72 -35.37
CA ARG A 252 22.09 -19.12 -35.79
C ARG A 252 22.11 -20.07 -34.58
N ARG A 253 22.78 -19.69 -33.49
CA ARG A 253 22.82 -20.48 -32.25
C ARG A 253 21.50 -20.47 -31.48
N LEU A 254 20.78 -19.35 -31.46
CA LEU A 254 19.42 -19.28 -30.91
C LEU A 254 18.47 -20.22 -31.67
N TYR A 255 18.54 -20.23 -32.99
CA TYR A 255 17.73 -21.09 -33.85
C TYR A 255 18.00 -22.59 -33.65
N GLU A 256 19.28 -22.99 -33.53
CA GLU A 256 19.68 -24.38 -33.23
C GLU A 256 19.21 -24.84 -31.84
N LEU A 257 19.23 -23.94 -30.84
CA LEU A 257 18.74 -24.21 -29.49
C LEU A 257 17.23 -24.41 -29.44
N GLU A 258 16.48 -23.59 -30.17
CA GLU A 258 15.02 -23.68 -30.28
C GLU A 258 14.62 -24.99 -30.98
N LYS A 259 15.29 -25.33 -32.09
CA LYS A 259 15.04 -26.57 -32.83
C LYS A 259 15.45 -27.86 -32.08
N GLY A 260 16.52 -27.79 -31.28
CA GLY A 260 16.94 -28.88 -30.39
C GLY A 260 15.97 -29.08 -29.20
N ALA A 261 15.44 -27.99 -28.65
CA ALA A 261 14.46 -28.06 -27.56
C ALA A 261 13.15 -28.72 -28.00
N ASP A 262 12.71 -28.49 -29.24
CA ASP A 262 11.47 -29.05 -29.79
C ASP A 262 11.61 -30.52 -30.24
N SER A 263 12.83 -30.97 -30.56
CA SER A 263 13.10 -32.35 -30.98
C SER A 263 13.50 -33.29 -29.83
N GLY A 264 13.67 -32.76 -28.61
CA GLY A 264 14.09 -33.54 -27.43
C GLY A 264 15.58 -33.94 -27.43
N ALA A 265 16.33 -33.58 -28.48
CA ALA A 265 17.77 -33.79 -28.59
C ALA A 265 18.49 -32.45 -28.32
N LEU A 266 19.21 -32.39 -27.20
CA LEU A 266 20.05 -31.23 -26.89
C LEU A 266 21.24 -31.17 -27.86
N PRO A 267 21.59 -30.00 -28.40
CA PRO A 267 22.79 -29.85 -29.24
C PRO A 267 24.06 -30.28 -28.48
N ASP A 268 25.03 -30.92 -29.15
CA ASP A 268 26.30 -31.41 -28.57
C ASP A 268 27.09 -30.35 -27.79
N MET A 269 26.82 -29.07 -28.06
CA MET A 269 27.37 -27.90 -27.38
C MET A 269 26.95 -27.81 -25.91
N CYS A 270 25.74 -28.27 -25.58
CA CYS A 270 25.24 -28.33 -24.20
C CYS A 270 25.86 -29.49 -23.41
N ALA A 271 26.37 -30.52 -24.09
CA ALA A 271 27.02 -31.68 -23.47
C ALA A 271 28.53 -31.49 -23.24
N SER A 272 29.19 -30.72 -24.10
CA SER A 272 30.66 -30.54 -24.10
C SER A 272 31.18 -29.37 -23.25
N ALA A 273 30.32 -28.44 -22.84
CA ALA A 273 30.71 -27.29 -22.00
C ALA A 273 31.00 -27.65 -20.54
N GLY A 274 30.55 -28.82 -20.04
CA GLY A 274 30.60 -29.19 -18.61
C GLY A 274 31.84 -29.96 -18.15
N LEU A 275 32.99 -29.86 -18.83
CA LEU A 275 34.15 -30.73 -18.58
C LEU A 275 35.48 -30.00 -18.38
N LYS A 276 35.51 -28.67 -18.22
CA LYS A 276 36.79 -27.94 -18.23
C LYS A 276 36.96 -26.82 -17.22
N ALA A 277 36.18 -26.78 -16.15
CA ALA A 277 36.49 -25.88 -15.06
C ALA A 277 36.43 -26.61 -13.70
N ARG A 278 37.47 -26.40 -12.89
CA ARG A 278 37.59 -26.98 -11.55
C ARG A 278 37.39 -25.86 -10.54
N PRO A 279 36.45 -26.02 -9.60
CA PRO A 279 36.53 -25.37 -8.31
C PRO A 279 36.49 -26.42 -7.19
N ASP A 280 37.53 -26.43 -6.36
CA ASP A 280 37.78 -27.36 -5.25
C ASP A 280 36.86 -27.16 -4.02
N SER A 281 35.55 -26.91 -4.21
CA SER A 281 34.61 -26.82 -3.09
C SER A 281 33.19 -27.31 -3.46
N GLU A 282 33.03 -28.62 -3.61
CA GLU A 282 31.77 -29.25 -4.04
C GLU A 282 30.62 -29.08 -3.05
N GLY A 283 30.90 -28.93 -1.74
CA GLY A 283 29.86 -28.76 -0.71
C GLY A 283 29.01 -27.48 -0.84
N ASN A 284 29.52 -26.46 -1.53
CA ASN A 284 28.88 -25.14 -1.63
C ASN A 284 27.75 -25.08 -2.67
N LEU A 285 27.70 -26.03 -3.63
CA LEU A 285 26.78 -25.97 -4.76
C LEU A 285 25.43 -26.63 -4.47
N SER A 286 25.38 -27.78 -3.79
CA SER A 286 24.09 -28.43 -3.48
C SER A 286 23.29 -27.68 -2.45
N GLU A 287 23.95 -27.07 -1.47
CA GLU A 287 23.23 -26.27 -0.48
C GLU A 287 22.69 -24.99 -1.12
N ALA A 288 23.44 -24.39 -2.06
CA ALA A 288 22.93 -23.30 -2.88
C ALA A 288 21.76 -23.75 -3.78
N LEU A 289 21.81 -24.96 -4.38
CA LEU A 289 20.71 -25.53 -5.16
C LEU A 289 19.48 -25.85 -4.30
N GLN A 290 19.66 -26.37 -3.09
CA GLN A 290 18.58 -26.65 -2.16
C GLN A 290 17.93 -25.36 -1.66
N ALA A 291 18.72 -24.35 -1.32
CA ALA A 291 18.24 -23.01 -0.99
C ALA A 291 17.48 -22.37 -2.17
N LEU A 292 17.97 -22.57 -3.40
CA LEU A 292 17.31 -22.06 -4.60
C LEU A 292 15.99 -22.77 -4.89
N ALA A 293 15.89 -24.07 -4.63
CA ALA A 293 14.63 -24.82 -4.72
C ALA A 293 13.59 -24.39 -3.68
N ILE A 294 14.02 -24.09 -2.45
CA ILE A 294 13.15 -23.54 -1.39
C ILE A 294 12.66 -22.14 -1.79
N LEU A 295 13.57 -21.26 -2.23
CA LEU A 295 13.23 -19.90 -2.67
C LEU A 295 12.31 -19.91 -3.91
N GLU A 296 12.51 -20.84 -4.85
CA GLU A 296 11.63 -21.02 -6.01
C GLU A 296 10.21 -21.44 -5.58
N THR A 297 10.10 -22.33 -4.59
CA THR A 297 8.81 -22.77 -4.04
C THR A 297 8.10 -21.61 -3.35
N GLN A 298 8.80 -20.86 -2.51
CA GLN A 298 8.27 -19.67 -1.84
C GLN A 298 7.85 -18.59 -2.84
N ARG A 299 8.67 -18.34 -3.87
CA ARG A 299 8.36 -17.42 -4.97
C ARG A 299 7.07 -17.82 -5.69
N LYS A 300 6.89 -19.11 -5.99
CA LYS A 300 5.66 -19.62 -6.64
C LYS A 300 4.43 -19.49 -5.73
N GLU A 301 4.56 -19.79 -4.45
CA GLU A 301 3.47 -19.61 -3.49
C GLU A 301 3.07 -18.13 -3.36
N LEU A 302 4.05 -17.23 -3.25
CA LEU A 302 3.81 -15.79 -3.20
C LEU A 302 3.21 -15.25 -4.50
N ALA A 303 3.66 -15.74 -5.65
CA ALA A 303 3.08 -15.39 -6.95
C ALA A 303 1.63 -15.89 -7.09
N GLY A 304 1.32 -17.08 -6.56
CA GLY A 304 -0.05 -17.59 -6.50
C GLY A 304 -0.94 -16.74 -5.58
N LYS A 305 -0.45 -16.38 -4.38
CA LYS A 305 -1.15 -15.45 -3.48
C LYS A 305 -1.37 -14.09 -4.14
N TRP A 306 -0.36 -13.55 -4.81
CA TRP A 306 -0.46 -12.29 -5.54
C TRP A 306 -1.59 -12.31 -6.58
N GLU A 307 -1.73 -13.40 -7.32
CA GLU A 307 -2.79 -13.55 -8.31
C GLU A 307 -4.19 -13.57 -7.66
N VAL A 308 -4.38 -14.32 -6.57
CA VAL A 308 -5.62 -14.33 -5.80
C VAL A 308 -5.95 -12.93 -5.26
N TYR A 309 -4.94 -12.18 -4.79
CA TYR A 309 -5.14 -10.81 -4.31
C TYR A 309 -5.49 -9.84 -5.44
N ARG A 310 -4.92 -10.04 -6.64
CA ARG A 310 -5.29 -9.28 -7.83
C ARG A 310 -6.75 -9.54 -8.21
N GLU A 311 -7.21 -10.78 -8.18
CA GLU A 311 -8.62 -11.12 -8.43
C GLU A 311 -9.56 -10.51 -7.39
N ARG A 312 -9.20 -10.56 -6.09
CA ARG A 312 -9.97 -9.93 -5.01
C ARG A 312 -10.03 -8.40 -5.14
N ASP A 313 -8.93 -7.77 -5.55
CA ASP A 313 -8.87 -6.33 -5.83
C ASP A 313 -9.86 -5.94 -6.95
N GLU A 314 -9.90 -6.70 -8.05
CA GLU A 314 -10.85 -6.49 -9.15
C GLU A 314 -12.31 -6.72 -8.70
N MET A 315 -12.59 -7.75 -7.90
CA MET A 315 -13.92 -7.98 -7.34
C MET A 315 -14.39 -6.81 -6.45
N VAL A 316 -13.50 -6.28 -5.60
CA VAL A 316 -13.83 -5.15 -4.73
C VAL A 316 -14.03 -3.87 -5.53
N LYS A 317 -13.22 -3.61 -6.56
CA LYS A 317 -13.46 -2.49 -7.49
C LYS A 317 -14.82 -2.60 -8.18
N ALA A 318 -15.18 -3.80 -8.65
CA ALA A 318 -16.48 -4.05 -9.27
C ALA A 318 -17.63 -3.81 -8.27
N ALA A 319 -17.50 -4.27 -7.03
CA ALA A 319 -18.49 -4.03 -5.98
C ALA A 319 -18.65 -2.55 -5.60
N ILE A 320 -17.54 -1.80 -5.55
CA ILE A 320 -17.55 -0.35 -5.34
C ILE A 320 -18.27 0.33 -6.50
N ALA A 321 -17.91 0.02 -7.75
CA ALA A 321 -18.55 0.61 -8.93
C ALA A 321 -20.06 0.32 -8.98
N ALA A 322 -20.48 -0.91 -8.68
CA ALA A 322 -21.89 -1.27 -8.59
C ALA A 322 -22.62 -0.48 -7.48
N SER A 323 -21.99 -0.34 -6.30
CA SER A 323 -22.57 0.42 -5.18
C SER A 323 -22.69 1.91 -5.51
N THR A 324 -21.69 2.49 -6.19
CA THR A 324 -21.72 3.87 -6.66
C THR A 324 -22.82 4.08 -7.69
N ASN A 325 -23.00 3.15 -8.63
CA ASN A 325 -24.10 3.25 -9.62
C ASN A 325 -25.48 3.23 -8.94
N VAL A 326 -25.70 2.33 -7.99
CA VAL A 326 -26.96 2.29 -7.21
C VAL A 326 -27.17 3.59 -6.44
N SER A 327 -26.12 4.14 -5.83
CA SER A 327 -26.19 5.42 -5.12
C SER A 327 -26.58 6.56 -6.07
N ASN A 328 -25.96 6.63 -7.25
CA ASN A 328 -26.27 7.65 -8.25
C ASN A 328 -27.69 7.49 -8.82
N GLU A 329 -28.14 6.26 -9.08
CA GLU A 329 -29.51 5.99 -9.54
C GLU A 329 -30.54 6.45 -8.51
N LEU A 330 -30.31 6.19 -7.22
CA LEU A 330 -31.17 6.67 -6.13
C LEU A 330 -31.20 8.21 -6.06
N GLU A 331 -30.04 8.88 -6.16
CA GLU A 331 -29.99 10.36 -6.19
C GLU A 331 -30.70 10.95 -7.42
N THR A 332 -30.56 10.33 -8.60
CA THR A 332 -31.27 10.79 -9.80
C THR A 332 -32.78 10.54 -9.74
N ALA A 333 -33.20 9.47 -9.07
CA ALA A 333 -34.61 9.19 -8.82
C ALA A 333 -35.23 10.25 -7.88
N GLU A 334 -34.50 10.66 -6.82
CA GLU A 334 -34.88 11.76 -5.93
C GLU A 334 -35.10 13.08 -6.69
N LEU A 335 -34.24 13.39 -7.66
CA LEU A 335 -34.38 14.58 -8.51
C LEU A 335 -35.56 14.50 -9.50
N SER A 336 -36.04 13.30 -9.82
CA SER A 336 -37.15 13.10 -10.76
C SER A 336 -38.54 13.15 -10.10
N GLU A 337 -38.65 12.85 -8.81
CA GLU A 337 -39.92 12.98 -8.06
C GLU A 337 -40.31 14.45 -7.82
N GLU A 338 -39.37 15.39 -7.87
CA GLU A 338 -39.66 16.84 -7.81
C GLU A 338 -40.49 17.32 -9.03
N VAL A 339 -40.58 16.51 -10.09
CA VAL A 339 -41.38 16.79 -11.30
C VAL A 339 -42.79 16.17 -11.23
N LEU A 340 -43.07 15.27 -10.28
CA LEU A 340 -44.37 14.60 -10.13
C LEU A 340 -45.09 14.99 -8.84
N GLY A 341 -45.58 16.23 -8.81
CA GLY A 341 -46.78 16.67 -8.09
C GLY A 341 -47.00 16.15 -6.67
N SER A 342 -46.72 17.02 -5.70
CA SER A 342 -47.04 16.92 -4.28
C SER A 342 -48.50 16.52 -4.01
N GLY A 343 -48.75 15.21 -3.88
CA GLY A 343 -49.98 14.64 -3.37
C GLY A 343 -49.99 14.59 -1.83
N PRO A 344 -51.16 14.77 -1.18
CA PRO A 344 -51.26 15.06 0.27
C PRO A 344 -51.12 13.84 1.20
N LEU A 345 -50.44 12.77 0.81
CA LEU A 345 -50.22 11.60 1.66
C LEU A 345 -48.75 11.50 2.08
N GLY A 346 -48.37 12.38 3.00
CA GLY A 346 -47.05 12.40 3.63
C GLY A 346 -46.78 11.12 4.43
N ARG A 347 -45.89 10.27 3.91
CA ARG A 347 -45.12 9.26 4.67
C ARG A 347 -44.07 8.49 3.84
N VAL A 348 -43.82 8.86 2.58
CA VAL A 348 -42.92 8.12 1.67
C VAL A 348 -41.42 8.45 1.91
N ASP A 349 -41.10 9.64 2.43
CA ASP A 349 -39.70 10.13 2.54
C ASP A 349 -38.76 9.29 3.42
N THR A 350 -39.29 8.57 4.41
CA THR A 350 -38.42 7.80 5.33
C THR A 350 -37.81 6.52 4.72
N GLY A 351 -38.32 6.07 3.58
CA GLY A 351 -37.80 4.88 2.88
C GLY A 351 -36.54 5.19 2.07
N ALA A 352 -36.57 6.29 1.31
CA ALA A 352 -35.47 6.71 0.44
C ALA A 352 -34.23 7.12 1.25
N GLU A 353 -34.40 7.91 2.30
CA GLU A 353 -33.29 8.34 3.18
C GLU A 353 -32.58 7.13 3.83
N LYS A 354 -33.35 6.12 4.27
CA LYS A 354 -32.78 4.87 4.81
C LYS A 354 -32.06 4.04 3.75
N GLY A 355 -32.53 4.10 2.49
CA GLY A 355 -31.88 3.49 1.33
C GLY A 355 -30.52 4.12 1.06
N SER A 356 -30.48 5.46 0.94
CA SER A 356 -29.25 6.24 0.74
C SER A 356 -28.25 6.03 1.87
N GLN A 357 -28.69 6.09 3.13
CA GLN A 357 -27.81 5.81 4.28
C GLN A 357 -27.26 4.37 4.27
N SER A 358 -28.05 3.37 3.86
CA SER A 358 -27.57 1.98 3.77
C SER A 358 -26.55 1.81 2.64
N ALA A 359 -26.78 2.44 1.49
CA ALA A 359 -25.85 2.43 0.35
C ALA A 359 -24.49 3.07 0.74
N ASN A 360 -24.52 4.21 1.42
CA ASN A 360 -23.32 4.89 1.92
C ASN A 360 -22.52 4.04 2.91
N ARG A 361 -23.20 3.38 3.87
CA ARG A 361 -22.52 2.46 4.80
C ARG A 361 -21.93 1.24 4.10
N ALA A 362 -22.57 0.73 3.04
CA ALA A 362 -22.03 -0.35 2.24
C ALA A 362 -20.78 0.10 1.48
N LEU A 363 -20.81 1.30 0.88
CA LEU A 363 -19.68 1.91 0.20
C LEU A 363 -18.46 2.08 1.12
N GLU A 364 -18.67 2.62 2.33
CA GLU A 364 -17.60 2.77 3.34
C GLU A 364 -16.95 1.41 3.71
N ARG A 365 -17.77 0.36 3.86
CA ARG A 365 -17.25 -0.99 4.13
C ARG A 365 -16.42 -1.52 2.97
N PHE A 366 -16.86 -1.33 1.72
CA PHE A 366 -16.10 -1.75 0.55
C PHE A 366 -14.79 -0.97 0.41
N GLN A 367 -14.79 0.34 0.65
CA GLN A 367 -13.57 1.16 0.65
C GLN A 367 -12.59 0.72 1.75
N SER A 368 -13.08 0.37 2.94
CA SER A 368 -12.26 -0.19 4.01
C SER A 368 -11.60 -1.52 3.59
N VAL A 369 -12.36 -2.43 2.98
CA VAL A 369 -11.82 -3.70 2.44
C VAL A 369 -10.81 -3.45 1.33
N GLN A 370 -11.06 -2.49 0.43
CA GLN A 370 -10.12 -2.10 -0.63
C GLN A 370 -8.77 -1.64 -0.05
N ASN A 371 -8.79 -0.86 1.03
CA ASN A 371 -7.58 -0.40 1.71
C ASN A 371 -6.79 -1.54 2.37
N VAL A 372 -7.48 -2.57 2.90
CA VAL A 372 -6.82 -3.78 3.42
C VAL A 372 -6.18 -4.57 2.27
N ILE A 373 -6.92 -4.84 1.19
CA ILE A 373 -6.40 -5.55 0.01
C ILE A 373 -5.19 -4.82 -0.59
N ARG A 374 -5.25 -3.49 -0.68
CA ARG A 374 -4.13 -2.68 -1.17
C ARG A 374 -2.88 -2.84 -0.31
N ARG A 375 -3.01 -2.81 1.02
CA ARG A 375 -1.89 -3.03 1.94
C ARG A 375 -1.30 -4.44 1.81
N ASP A 376 -2.16 -5.46 1.84
CA ASP A 376 -1.72 -6.85 1.66
C ASP A 376 -1.01 -7.06 0.32
N LYS A 377 -1.50 -6.41 -0.74
CA LYS A 377 -0.84 -6.38 -2.05
C LYS A 377 0.55 -5.75 -1.92
N GLU A 378 0.67 -4.52 -1.42
CA GLU A 378 1.98 -3.87 -1.22
C GLU A 378 2.96 -4.74 -0.43
N ASP A 379 2.49 -5.45 0.60
CA ASP A 379 3.31 -6.39 1.39
C ASP A 379 3.72 -7.64 0.60
N ILE A 380 2.82 -8.27 -0.17
CA ILE A 380 3.16 -9.41 -1.03
C ILE A 380 4.13 -8.99 -2.13
N GLN A 381 3.96 -7.81 -2.73
CA GLN A 381 4.88 -7.26 -3.71
C GLN A 381 6.28 -7.09 -3.11
N ARG A 382 6.35 -6.57 -1.88
CA ARG A 382 7.60 -6.42 -1.14
C ARG A 382 8.26 -7.77 -0.90
N MET A 383 7.51 -8.76 -0.38
CA MET A 383 8.03 -10.12 -0.17
C MET A 383 8.50 -10.78 -1.46
N LEU A 384 7.84 -10.53 -2.59
CA LEU A 384 8.29 -10.99 -3.91
C LEU A 384 9.60 -10.33 -4.34
N LEU A 385 9.72 -9.01 -4.18
CA LEU A 385 10.95 -8.27 -4.51
C LEU A 385 12.13 -8.70 -3.63
N GLU A 386 11.88 -8.94 -2.34
CA GLU A 386 12.86 -9.50 -1.41
C GLU A 386 13.25 -10.92 -1.82
N THR A 387 12.28 -11.79 -2.09
CA THR A 387 12.57 -13.14 -2.57
C THR A 387 13.37 -13.11 -3.87
N GLU A 388 13.06 -12.18 -4.79
CA GLU A 388 13.84 -11.98 -6.02
C GLU A 388 15.25 -11.45 -5.77
N SER A 389 15.45 -10.60 -4.76
CA SER A 389 16.77 -10.03 -4.43
C SER A 389 17.72 -11.08 -3.87
N TYR A 390 17.22 -12.11 -3.17
CA TYR A 390 18.00 -13.27 -2.76
C TYR A 390 18.11 -14.32 -3.88
N TYR A 391 17.04 -14.51 -4.63
CA TYR A 391 16.97 -15.51 -5.70
C TYR A 391 17.89 -15.18 -6.87
N LYS A 392 17.97 -13.92 -7.32
CA LYS A 392 18.79 -13.54 -8.50
C LYS A 392 20.29 -13.74 -8.28
N PRO A 393 20.91 -13.27 -7.18
CA PRO A 393 22.33 -13.52 -6.91
C PRO A 393 22.62 -15.00 -6.67
N LEU A 394 21.74 -15.71 -5.94
CA LEU A 394 21.90 -17.15 -5.73
C LEU A 394 21.79 -17.93 -7.05
N LYS A 395 20.88 -17.53 -7.93
CA LYS A 395 20.74 -18.05 -9.30
C LYS A 395 21.98 -17.76 -10.13
N LEU A 396 22.51 -16.55 -10.11
CA LEU A 396 23.74 -16.19 -10.80
C LEU A 396 24.95 -16.94 -10.25
N TYR A 397 25.03 -17.15 -8.94
CA TYR A 397 26.08 -17.93 -8.27
C TYR A 397 26.02 -19.41 -8.68
N VAL A 398 24.85 -20.04 -8.53
CA VAL A 398 24.63 -21.44 -8.95
C VAL A 398 24.91 -21.60 -10.45
N THR A 399 24.43 -20.66 -11.27
CA THR A 399 24.71 -20.59 -12.70
C THR A 399 26.21 -20.50 -12.98
N GLY A 400 26.92 -19.59 -12.32
CA GLY A 400 28.35 -19.38 -12.49
C GLY A 400 29.16 -20.59 -12.06
N CYS A 401 28.78 -21.25 -10.95
CA CYS A 401 29.40 -22.49 -10.49
C CYS A 401 29.13 -23.68 -11.42
N VAL A 402 27.98 -23.73 -12.09
CA VAL A 402 27.66 -24.75 -13.10
C VAL A 402 28.39 -24.50 -14.42
N VAL A 403 28.58 -23.24 -14.82
CA VAL A 403 29.34 -22.86 -16.04
C VAL A 403 30.85 -22.96 -15.81
N ALA A 404 31.31 -22.77 -14.57
CA ALA A 404 32.70 -22.97 -14.16
C ALA A 404 32.98 -24.40 -13.65
N LYS A 405 32.14 -25.37 -13.99
CA LYS A 405 32.46 -26.80 -13.96
C LYS A 405 32.47 -27.31 -15.40
#